data_AF-A0A109LPY0-F1
#
_entry.id   AF-A0A109LPY0-F1
#
_cell.length_a   1.000
_cell.length_b   1.000
_cell.length_c   1.000
_cell.angle_alpha   90.00
_cell.angle_beta   90.00
_cell.angle_gamma   90.00
#
_symmetry.space_group_name_H-M   'P 1'
#
loop_
_entity.id
_entity.type
_entity.pdbx_description
1 polymer ?
#
loop_
_entity_poly.entity_id
_entity_poly.type
_entity_poly.pdbx_seq_one_letter_code
_entity_poly.pdbx_strand_id
1 'polypeptide(L)'
;MKFALKLVSILTVLSASAAVAQSSLKPGSLKVAGLNYESEVSAIYLGDFANARLQPEGDAYAFVLREYINAFSRRCPNALPANKVEIMAERCVAERVTRNGFGVEISRTCAQYETYGTGRFADPGLMSISKRLEAKQARDVVGSVFPTQGGDPTAYSRRITDVALAAQGDMDTLLGQNSCTSPALKRFQANLERFGSGEAALKLAGGATLASTRGGGGAYVPSDYGKMVDALIGENARGWMFNRYLPGSVSNVLVTQKDASGRPTNISARYRFNQMGQIQNGSVQVAFRDGRPVCMYFFDARSTCRVPSPGIVTAYEKGEYR
;
A
#
# COMPACT_ATOMS: atom_id res chain seq x y z
N MET A 1 9.14 55.73 48.41
CA MET A 1 7.81 55.17 48.08
C MET A 1 7.83 54.73 46.61
N LYS A 2 7.26 53.55 46.35
CA LYS A 2 6.84 52.97 45.04
C LYS A 2 7.86 52.14 44.24
N PHE A 3 7.83 50.84 44.60
CA PHE A 3 7.92 49.63 43.78
C PHE A 3 7.82 49.81 42.26
N ALA A 4 8.77 49.21 41.52
CA ALA A 4 8.58 48.79 40.13
C ALA A 4 8.76 47.27 40.04
N LEU A 5 7.71 46.64 39.53
CA LEU A 5 7.38 45.23 39.56
C LEU A 5 8.19 44.46 38.49
N LYS A 6 8.82 43.35 38.87
CA LYS A 6 9.37 42.35 37.93
C LYS A 6 8.20 41.64 37.23
N LEU A 7 8.01 41.85 35.93
CA LEU A 7 7.27 40.92 35.08
C LEU A 7 8.26 39.90 34.49
N VAL A 8 8.32 38.72 35.11
CA VAL A 8 8.95 37.54 34.50
C VAL A 8 7.91 36.92 33.57
N SER A 9 8.26 36.83 32.28
CA SER A 9 7.47 36.16 31.26
C SER A 9 7.32 34.67 31.58
N ILE A 10 6.10 34.23 31.87
CA ILE A 10 5.73 32.80 31.91
C ILE A 10 5.04 32.50 30.58
N LEU A 11 5.79 32.02 29.59
CA LEU A 11 5.20 31.49 28.35
C LEU A 11 6.16 30.57 27.59
N THR A 12 6.69 29.54 28.26
CA THR A 12 7.48 28.46 27.62
C THR A 12 7.32 27.12 28.34
N VAL A 13 6.10 26.59 28.46
CA VAL A 13 5.90 25.22 29.01
C VAL A 13 5.12 24.28 28.08
N LEU A 14 4.44 24.76 27.03
CA LEU A 14 3.67 23.86 26.16
C LEU A 14 4.46 23.13 25.05
N SER A 15 5.68 23.56 24.72
CA SER A 15 6.48 22.94 23.64
C SER A 15 7.31 21.74 24.10
N ALA A 16 7.58 21.59 25.41
CA ALA A 16 8.40 20.50 25.93
C ALA A 16 7.66 19.15 25.89
N SER A 17 6.36 19.12 26.20
CA SER A 17 5.59 17.88 26.31
C SER A 17 5.39 17.16 24.97
N ALA A 18 5.30 17.89 23.85
CA ALA A 18 5.19 17.30 22.51
C ALA A 18 6.52 16.71 22.03
N ALA A 19 7.65 17.36 22.33
CA ALA A 19 8.98 16.86 21.99
C ALA A 19 9.36 15.62 22.84
N VAL A 20 9.02 15.62 24.13
CA VAL A 20 9.26 14.49 25.05
C VAL A 20 8.41 13.26 24.70
N ALA A 21 7.19 13.46 24.19
CA ALA A 21 6.34 12.37 23.71
C ALA A 21 6.87 11.71 22.43
N GLN A 22 7.65 12.43 21.61
CA GLN A 22 8.28 11.88 20.41
C GLN A 22 9.61 11.18 20.72
N SER A 23 10.34 11.58 21.76
CA SER A 23 11.61 10.95 22.15
C SER A 23 11.46 9.57 22.80
N SER A 24 10.27 9.19 23.26
CA SER A 24 10.00 7.88 23.90
C SER A 24 9.49 6.80 22.93
N LEU A 25 9.27 7.15 21.66
CA LEU A 25 8.74 6.23 20.66
C LEU A 25 9.75 5.12 20.33
N LYS A 26 9.27 3.88 20.35
CA LYS A 26 10.02 2.67 20.01
C LYS A 26 9.45 2.05 18.74
N PRO A 27 10.18 1.10 18.10
CA PRO A 27 9.67 0.42 16.92
C PRO A 27 8.29 -0.23 17.10
N GLY A 28 8.05 -0.89 18.23
CA GLY A 28 6.77 -1.54 18.54
C GLY A 28 5.69 -0.63 19.12
N SER A 29 5.90 0.70 19.15
CA SER A 29 4.89 1.66 19.65
C SER A 29 3.72 1.83 18.67
N LEU A 30 3.94 1.64 17.37
CA LEU A 30 2.86 1.52 16.39
C LEU A 30 2.50 0.04 16.23
N LYS A 31 1.22 -0.29 16.39
CA LYS A 31 0.70 -1.64 16.17
C LYS A 31 0.36 -1.81 14.69
N VAL A 32 1.01 -2.79 14.06
CA VAL A 32 0.96 -3.03 12.62
C VAL A 32 0.76 -4.50 12.29
N ALA A 33 0.59 -5.34 13.32
CA ALA A 33 0.51 -6.78 13.16
C ALA A 33 -0.77 -7.15 12.40
N GLY A 34 -0.61 -7.98 11.37
CA GLY A 34 -1.73 -8.51 10.58
C GLY A 34 -2.14 -7.62 9.41
N LEU A 35 -1.38 -6.55 9.13
CA LEU A 35 -1.56 -5.74 7.93
C LEU A 35 -0.86 -6.42 6.73
N ASN A 36 -1.47 -6.35 5.56
CA ASN A 36 -0.81 -6.74 4.30
C ASN A 36 0.42 -5.86 4.04
N TYR A 37 0.26 -4.56 4.25
CA TYR A 37 1.28 -3.51 4.14
C TYR A 37 2.05 -3.30 5.44
N GLU A 38 2.12 -4.29 6.34
CA GLU A 38 2.79 -4.14 7.64
C GLU A 38 4.23 -3.63 7.49
N SER A 39 4.95 -4.14 6.49
CA SER A 39 6.34 -3.76 6.20
C SER A 39 6.46 -2.30 5.80
N GLU A 40 5.57 -1.85 4.93
CA GLU A 40 5.50 -0.49 4.40
C GLU A 40 5.07 0.49 5.49
N VAL A 41 4.02 0.18 6.24
CA VAL A 41 3.54 0.97 7.37
C VAL A 41 4.63 1.10 8.44
N SER A 42 5.32 -0.01 8.75
CA SER A 42 6.47 0.01 9.67
C SER A 42 7.60 0.89 9.17
N ALA A 43 8.00 0.75 7.91
CA ALA A 43 9.08 1.52 7.34
C ALA A 43 8.78 3.03 7.33
N ILE A 44 7.55 3.42 6.95
CA ILE A 44 7.09 4.81 7.01
C ILE A 44 7.13 5.31 8.46
N TYR A 45 6.60 4.55 9.42
CA TYR A 45 6.64 4.92 10.84
C TYR A 45 8.06 5.12 11.40
N LEU A 46 8.98 4.20 11.06
CA LEU A 46 10.37 4.24 11.49
C LEU A 46 11.16 5.40 10.83
N GLY A 47 10.69 5.89 9.68
CA GLY A 47 11.40 6.84 8.84
C GLY A 47 12.44 6.17 7.93
N ASP A 48 12.24 4.89 7.64
CA ASP A 48 13.08 4.07 6.77
C ASP A 48 12.48 4.01 5.36
N PHE A 49 12.30 5.18 4.75
CA PHE A 49 11.58 5.34 3.47
C PHE A 49 12.17 4.49 2.33
N ALA A 50 13.50 4.27 2.34
CA ALA A 50 14.18 3.46 1.35
C ALA A 50 13.72 1.99 1.34
N ASN A 51 13.23 1.48 2.48
CA ASN A 51 12.76 0.10 2.63
C ASN A 51 11.24 -0.04 2.63
N ALA A 52 10.50 1.06 2.45
CA ALA A 52 9.04 1.07 2.52
C ALA A 52 8.34 0.43 1.33
N ARG A 53 9.03 -0.20 0.35
CA ARG A 53 8.50 -0.83 -0.89
C ARG A 53 7.47 -0.01 -1.70
N LEU A 54 7.17 1.22 -1.30
CA LEU A 54 6.29 2.18 -1.91
C LEU A 54 7.15 3.19 -2.68
N GLN A 55 6.52 3.86 -3.64
CA GLN A 55 7.08 5.02 -4.33
C GLN A 55 6.23 6.24 -3.99
N PRO A 56 6.81 7.42 -3.70
CA PRO A 56 6.06 8.62 -3.33
C PRO A 56 4.99 9.06 -4.33
N GLU A 57 5.17 8.73 -5.61
CA GLU A 57 4.22 9.01 -6.68
C GLU A 57 3.60 7.76 -7.31
N GLY A 58 3.82 6.58 -6.70
CA GLY A 58 3.33 5.31 -7.22
C GLY A 58 1.90 5.01 -6.75
N ASP A 59 1.19 4.22 -7.55
CA ASP A 59 -0.20 3.84 -7.28
C ASP A 59 -0.41 3.21 -5.91
N ALA A 60 0.49 2.33 -5.48
CA ALA A 60 0.39 1.66 -4.17
C ALA A 60 0.40 2.67 -3.01
N TYR A 61 1.22 3.72 -3.08
CA TYR A 61 1.22 4.78 -2.08
C TYR A 61 -0.06 5.61 -2.16
N ALA A 62 -0.50 5.96 -3.37
CA ALA A 62 -1.76 6.69 -3.56
C ALA A 62 -2.96 5.95 -2.94
N PHE A 63 -3.04 4.62 -3.13
CA PHE A 63 -4.06 3.78 -2.52
C PHE A 63 -3.95 3.77 -0.99
N VAL A 64 -2.77 3.50 -0.44
CA VAL A 64 -2.55 3.50 1.02
C VAL A 64 -2.92 4.86 1.63
N LEU A 65 -2.51 5.96 1.01
CA LEU A 65 -2.82 7.33 1.45
C LEU A 65 -4.32 7.60 1.43
N ARG A 66 -4.99 7.30 0.30
CA ARG A 66 -6.43 7.54 0.13
C ARG A 66 -7.24 6.72 1.15
N GLU A 67 -6.90 5.45 1.32
CA GLU A 67 -7.59 4.59 2.28
C GLU A 67 -7.28 5.00 3.73
N TYR A 68 -6.09 5.54 4.01
CA TYR A 68 -5.77 6.11 5.32
C TYR A 68 -6.63 7.35 5.61
N ILE A 69 -6.71 8.30 4.68
CA ILE A 69 -7.56 9.50 4.79
C ILE A 69 -9.02 9.10 5.03
N ASN A 70 -9.53 8.15 4.24
CA ASN A 70 -10.89 7.65 4.35
C ASN A 70 -11.15 7.00 5.71
N ALA A 71 -10.28 6.09 6.16
CA ALA A 71 -10.43 5.42 7.45
C ALA A 71 -10.31 6.41 8.63
N PHE A 72 -9.37 7.35 8.57
CA PHE A 72 -9.17 8.37 9.61
C PHE A 72 -10.36 9.33 9.68
N SER A 73 -10.90 9.77 8.55
CA SER A 73 -12.09 10.64 8.50
C SER A 73 -13.30 10.01 9.18
N ARG A 74 -13.46 8.68 9.08
CA ARG A 74 -14.56 7.92 9.68
C ARG A 74 -14.34 7.65 11.17
N ARG A 75 -13.15 7.20 11.55
CA ARG A 75 -12.85 6.70 12.90
C ARG A 75 -12.33 7.77 13.86
N CYS A 76 -11.68 8.80 13.33
CA CYS A 76 -10.93 9.79 14.09
C CYS A 76 -11.37 11.24 13.81
N PRO A 77 -12.68 11.57 13.65
CA PRO A 77 -13.11 12.92 13.27
C PRO A 77 -12.71 14.00 14.28
N ASN A 78 -12.58 13.63 15.56
CA ASN A 78 -12.18 14.52 16.65
C ASN A 78 -10.66 14.70 16.79
N ALA A 79 -9.86 13.91 16.07
CA ALA A 79 -8.39 13.99 16.08
C ALA A 79 -7.82 14.76 14.87
N LEU A 80 -8.69 15.20 13.96
CA LEU A 80 -8.32 16.04 12.82
C LEU A 80 -7.89 17.45 13.28
N PRO A 81 -7.01 18.12 12.53
CA PRO A 81 -6.58 19.47 12.85
C PRO A 81 -7.73 20.49 12.72
N ALA A 82 -7.57 21.66 13.33
CA ALA A 82 -8.59 22.71 13.30
C ALA A 82 -8.88 23.21 11.87
N ASN A 83 -7.86 23.26 11.02
CA ASN A 83 -7.95 23.64 9.60
C ASN A 83 -8.26 22.46 8.67
N LYS A 84 -8.97 21.44 9.18
CA LYS A 84 -9.41 20.29 8.37
C LYS A 84 -10.22 20.73 7.16
N VAL A 85 -10.06 20.01 6.06
CA VAL A 85 -10.76 20.27 4.80
C VAL A 85 -11.81 19.20 4.55
N GLU A 86 -12.94 19.60 3.99
CA GLU A 86 -13.99 18.64 3.62
C GLU A 86 -13.53 17.77 2.44
N ILE A 87 -13.78 16.47 2.55
CA ILE A 87 -13.59 15.51 1.47
C ILE A 87 -14.75 15.72 0.49
N MET A 88 -14.41 16.05 -0.74
CA MET A 88 -15.37 16.24 -1.83
C MET A 88 -15.55 14.93 -2.60
N ALA A 89 -16.75 14.68 -3.09
CA ALA A 89 -17.06 13.56 -3.97
C ALA A 89 -17.85 14.04 -5.20
N GLU A 90 -17.89 13.22 -6.24
CA GLU A 90 -18.69 13.47 -7.44
C GLU A 90 -19.95 12.62 -7.43
N ARG A 91 -21.08 13.22 -7.78
CA ARG A 91 -22.34 12.51 -8.04
C ARG A 91 -22.81 12.76 -9.46
N CYS A 92 -23.42 11.75 -10.06
CA CYS A 92 -24.06 11.92 -11.37
C CYS A 92 -25.35 12.73 -11.22
N VAL A 93 -25.48 13.82 -11.99
CA VAL A 93 -26.67 14.68 -11.98
C VAL A 93 -27.46 14.63 -13.28
N ALA A 94 -26.85 14.13 -14.37
CA ALA A 94 -27.56 13.84 -15.60
C ALA A 94 -26.99 12.58 -16.27
N GLU A 95 -27.85 11.66 -16.71
CA GLU A 95 -27.47 10.46 -17.43
C GLU A 95 -27.71 10.61 -18.93
N ARG A 96 -26.80 10.08 -19.74
CA ARG A 96 -27.00 9.85 -21.17
C ARG A 96 -27.45 8.41 -21.38
N VAL A 97 -28.69 8.27 -21.84
CA VAL A 97 -29.27 6.97 -22.21
C VAL A 97 -29.21 6.82 -23.73
N THR A 98 -28.50 5.80 -24.19
CA THR A 98 -28.45 5.41 -25.59
C THR A 98 -29.48 4.30 -25.81
N ARG A 99 -30.34 4.47 -26.81
CA ARG A 99 -31.34 3.46 -27.22
C ARG A 99 -31.02 2.95 -28.63
N ASN A 100 -31.32 1.69 -28.92
CA ASN A 100 -31.23 1.16 -30.28
C ASN A 100 -32.41 1.64 -31.15
N GLY A 101 -32.42 1.25 -32.44
CA GLY A 101 -33.49 1.61 -33.39
C GLY A 101 -34.90 1.09 -33.04
N PHE A 102 -35.03 0.22 -32.02
CA PHE A 102 -36.30 -0.28 -31.49
C PHE A 102 -36.68 0.37 -30.14
N GLY A 103 -35.93 1.39 -29.69
CA GLY A 103 -36.19 2.08 -28.42
C GLY A 103 -35.68 1.36 -27.17
N VAL A 104 -34.98 0.24 -27.31
CA VAL A 104 -34.39 -0.51 -26.17
C VAL A 104 -33.12 0.18 -25.70
N GLU A 105 -33.01 0.42 -24.39
CA GLU A 105 -31.82 0.98 -23.75
C GLU A 105 -30.62 0.03 -23.91
N ILE A 106 -29.55 0.50 -24.55
CA ILE A 106 -28.31 -0.25 -24.77
C ILE A 106 -27.16 0.23 -23.89
N SER A 107 -27.20 1.47 -23.41
CA SER A 107 -26.22 1.97 -22.45
C SER A 107 -26.75 3.17 -21.68
N ARG A 108 -26.38 3.25 -20.41
CA ARG A 108 -26.59 4.41 -19.54
C ARG A 108 -25.25 4.81 -18.97
N THR A 109 -24.85 6.04 -19.25
CA THR A 109 -23.58 6.60 -18.78
C THR A 109 -23.85 7.96 -18.15
N CYS A 110 -23.05 8.36 -17.19
CA CYS A 110 -23.20 9.70 -16.63
C CYS A 110 -22.75 10.75 -17.64
N ALA A 111 -23.61 11.72 -17.93
CA ALA A 111 -23.34 12.83 -18.84
C ALA A 111 -22.78 14.05 -18.09
N GLN A 112 -23.19 14.24 -16.84
CA GLN A 112 -22.80 15.39 -16.03
C GLN A 112 -22.58 14.97 -14.58
N TYR A 113 -21.46 15.42 -14.04
CA TYR A 113 -21.07 15.23 -12.66
C TYR A 113 -21.16 16.55 -11.90
N GLU A 114 -21.58 16.49 -10.65
CA GLU A 114 -21.53 17.60 -9.71
C GLU A 114 -20.65 17.20 -8.52
N THR A 115 -19.78 18.11 -8.10
CA THR A 115 -18.99 17.93 -6.89
C THR A 115 -19.80 18.36 -5.67
N TYR A 116 -19.85 17.52 -4.64
CA TYR A 116 -20.55 17.78 -3.39
C TYR A 116 -19.69 17.44 -2.17
N GLY A 117 -19.95 18.12 -1.06
CA GLY A 117 -19.30 17.86 0.23
C GLY A 117 -19.83 16.56 0.86
N THR A 118 -18.93 15.71 1.35
CA THR A 118 -19.33 14.41 1.94
C THR A 118 -19.68 14.49 3.43
N GLY A 119 -19.55 15.66 4.07
CA GLY A 119 -19.64 15.81 5.53
C GLY A 119 -18.49 15.15 6.30
N ARG A 120 -17.51 14.56 5.59
CA ARG A 120 -16.29 13.98 6.16
C ARG A 120 -15.12 14.92 5.90
N PHE A 121 -14.17 14.92 6.83
CA PHE A 121 -13.04 15.85 6.80
C PHE A 121 -11.71 15.10 6.83
N ALA A 122 -10.68 15.76 6.32
CA ALA A 122 -9.33 15.24 6.25
C ALA A 122 -8.30 16.29 6.69
N ASP A 123 -7.12 15.81 7.02
CA ASP A 123 -5.93 16.65 7.17
C ASP A 123 -5.60 17.31 5.82
N PRO A 124 -5.40 18.65 5.76
CA PRO A 124 -5.15 19.36 4.52
C PRO A 124 -3.84 18.97 3.83
N GLY A 125 -2.80 18.62 4.60
CA GLY A 125 -1.52 18.18 4.06
C GLY A 125 -1.68 16.86 3.30
N LEU A 126 -2.29 15.86 3.93
CA LEU A 126 -2.59 14.58 3.29
C LEU A 126 -3.54 14.73 2.09
N MET A 127 -4.56 15.58 2.20
CA MET A 127 -5.50 15.83 1.12
C MET A 127 -4.83 16.48 -0.10
N SER A 128 -3.89 17.39 0.11
CA SER A 128 -3.13 18.02 -0.97
C SER A 128 -2.30 17.00 -1.77
N ILE A 129 -1.68 16.05 -1.06
CA ILE A 129 -0.92 14.95 -1.66
C ILE A 129 -1.87 14.04 -2.44
N SER A 130 -3.02 13.65 -1.86
CA SER A 130 -4.02 12.80 -2.53
C SER A 130 -4.46 13.41 -3.86
N LYS A 131 -4.86 14.69 -3.86
CA LYS A 131 -5.29 15.40 -5.07
C LYS A 131 -4.19 15.50 -6.13
N ARG A 132 -2.94 15.70 -5.71
CA ARG A 132 -1.80 15.73 -6.64
C ARG A 132 -1.58 14.38 -7.30
N LEU A 133 -1.68 13.28 -6.54
CA LEU A 133 -1.56 11.91 -7.05
C LEU A 133 -2.73 11.55 -7.97
N GLU A 134 -3.97 11.89 -7.59
CA GLU A 134 -5.16 11.71 -8.43
C GLU A 134 -5.02 12.46 -9.77
N ALA A 135 -4.55 13.71 -9.75
CA ALA A 135 -4.32 14.47 -10.97
C ALA A 135 -3.23 13.84 -11.87
N LYS A 136 -2.22 13.19 -11.29
CA LYS A 136 -1.20 12.44 -12.03
C LYS A 136 -1.80 11.19 -12.67
N GLN A 137 -2.52 10.39 -11.88
CA GLN A 137 -3.19 9.18 -12.36
C GLN A 137 -4.22 9.49 -13.44
N ALA A 138 -4.99 10.57 -13.31
CA ALA A 138 -5.93 11.00 -14.34
C ALA A 138 -5.22 11.32 -15.67
N ARG A 139 -4.04 11.96 -15.64
CA ARG A 139 -3.23 12.19 -16.83
C ARG A 139 -2.69 10.89 -17.44
N ASP A 140 -2.23 9.97 -16.60
CA ASP A 140 -1.69 8.68 -17.06
C ASP A 140 -2.80 7.81 -17.69
N VAL A 141 -4.04 7.89 -17.17
CA VAL A 141 -5.21 7.26 -17.77
C VAL A 141 -5.56 7.89 -19.11
N VAL A 142 -5.62 9.23 -19.21
CA VAL A 142 -5.87 9.92 -20.50
C VAL A 142 -4.79 9.57 -21.54
N GLY A 143 -3.54 9.42 -21.13
CA GLY A 143 -2.45 8.98 -22.00
C GLY A 143 -2.55 7.52 -22.46
N SER A 144 -3.14 6.64 -21.65
CA SER A 144 -3.29 5.20 -21.91
C SER A 144 -4.63 4.80 -22.57
N VAL A 145 -5.55 5.75 -22.74
CA VAL A 145 -6.79 5.59 -23.54
C VAL A 145 -6.50 5.55 -25.05
N PHE A 146 -5.25 5.82 -25.48
CA PHE A 146 -4.74 5.40 -26.78
C PHE A 146 -4.23 3.95 -26.69
N PRO A 147 -4.85 2.97 -27.36
CA PRO A 147 -4.56 1.56 -27.14
C PRO A 147 -3.26 1.18 -27.85
N THR A 148 -2.12 1.39 -27.19
CA THR A 148 -0.85 0.79 -27.58
C THR A 148 -0.39 -0.17 -26.49
N GLN A 149 -1.03 -1.34 -26.44
CA GLN A 149 -0.49 -2.66 -26.07
C GLN A 149 -1.62 -3.53 -25.51
N GLY A 150 -1.83 -4.70 -26.13
CA GLY A 150 -2.91 -5.64 -25.84
C GLY A 150 -2.79 -6.37 -24.48
N GLY A 151 -2.73 -5.62 -23.39
CA GLY A 151 -2.99 -6.13 -22.05
C GLY A 151 -4.49 -6.20 -21.79
N ASP A 152 -4.96 -7.27 -21.16
CA ASP A 152 -6.36 -7.44 -20.76
C ASP A 152 -6.80 -6.31 -19.78
N PRO A 153 -7.70 -5.40 -20.19
CA PRO A 153 -8.14 -4.26 -19.37
C PRO A 153 -8.80 -4.70 -18.05
N THR A 154 -9.36 -5.91 -18.01
CA THR A 154 -10.06 -6.44 -16.83
C THR A 154 -9.10 -6.93 -15.74
N ALA A 155 -7.88 -7.34 -16.13
CA ALA A 155 -6.85 -7.76 -15.18
C ALA A 155 -6.20 -6.55 -14.47
N TYR A 156 -6.10 -5.41 -15.16
CA TYR A 156 -5.62 -4.16 -14.57
C TYR A 156 -6.64 -3.58 -13.58
N SER A 157 -7.91 -3.51 -13.95
CA SER A 157 -8.97 -2.97 -13.10
C SER A 157 -9.17 -3.78 -11.81
N ARG A 158 -9.18 -5.10 -11.88
CA ARG A 158 -9.27 -5.97 -10.68
C ARG A 158 -8.06 -5.85 -9.76
N ARG A 159 -6.85 -5.75 -10.33
CA ARG A 159 -5.63 -5.53 -9.53
C ARG A 159 -5.70 -4.22 -8.74
N ILE A 160 -6.22 -3.16 -9.36
CA ILE A 160 -6.49 -1.89 -8.67
C ILE A 160 -7.50 -2.12 -7.54
N THR A 161 -8.56 -2.90 -7.78
CA THR A 161 -9.55 -3.23 -6.75
C THR A 161 -8.96 -4.00 -5.58
N ASP A 162 -8.17 -5.06 -5.81
CA ASP A 162 -7.58 -5.88 -4.75
C ASP A 162 -6.56 -5.09 -3.91
N VAL A 163 -5.73 -4.28 -4.58
CA VAL A 163 -4.78 -3.37 -3.91
C VAL A 163 -5.52 -2.35 -3.04
N ALA A 164 -6.62 -1.78 -3.55
CA ALA A 164 -7.45 -0.85 -2.80
C ALA A 164 -8.16 -1.53 -1.62
N LEU A 165 -8.70 -2.74 -1.80
CA LEU A 165 -9.38 -3.49 -0.74
C LEU A 165 -8.42 -3.89 0.39
N ALA A 166 -7.22 -4.36 0.03
CA ALA A 166 -6.18 -4.68 1.01
C ALA A 166 -5.75 -3.42 1.79
N ALA A 167 -5.51 -2.30 1.09
CA ALA A 167 -5.20 -1.03 1.74
C ALA A 167 -6.34 -0.54 2.65
N GLN A 168 -7.59 -0.69 2.22
CA GLN A 168 -8.77 -0.31 3.01
C GLN A 168 -8.84 -1.11 4.31
N GLY A 169 -8.80 -2.44 4.22
CA GLY A 169 -8.83 -3.32 5.40
C GLY A 169 -7.65 -3.06 6.35
N ASP A 170 -6.47 -2.83 5.80
CA ASP A 170 -5.28 -2.51 6.57
C ASP A 170 -5.41 -1.18 7.32
N MET A 171 -5.84 -0.10 6.66
CA MET A 171 -5.94 1.21 7.32
C MET A 171 -7.05 1.24 8.39
N ASP A 172 -8.16 0.54 8.17
CA ASP A 172 -9.17 0.34 9.21
C ASP A 172 -8.61 -0.48 10.39
N THR A 173 -7.80 -1.51 10.13
CA THR A 173 -7.16 -2.33 11.17
C THR A 173 -6.12 -1.52 11.95
N LEU A 174 -5.27 -0.77 11.25
CA LEU A 174 -4.26 0.12 11.82
C LEU A 174 -4.89 1.11 12.81
N LEU A 175 -5.98 1.77 12.42
CA LEU A 175 -6.70 2.71 13.29
C LEU A 175 -7.52 2.02 14.38
N GLY A 176 -7.89 0.75 14.21
CA GLY A 176 -8.52 -0.04 15.27
C GLY A 176 -7.54 -0.48 16.35
N GLN A 177 -6.30 -0.78 15.97
CA GLN A 177 -5.25 -1.22 16.88
C GLN A 177 -4.50 -0.07 17.58
N ASN A 178 -4.64 1.16 17.08
CA ASN A 178 -3.93 2.34 17.60
C ASN A 178 -4.91 3.48 17.87
N SER A 179 -4.79 4.13 19.03
CA SER A 179 -5.60 5.32 19.32
C SER A 179 -5.33 6.44 18.31
N CYS A 180 -6.40 7.11 17.86
CA CYS A 180 -6.39 8.26 16.96
C CYS A 180 -5.47 9.41 17.44
N THR A 181 -5.29 9.55 18.75
CA THR A 181 -4.45 10.60 19.35
C THR A 181 -3.07 10.11 19.77
N SER A 182 -2.76 8.82 19.55
CA SER A 182 -1.49 8.23 19.98
C SER A 182 -0.28 8.91 19.32
N PRO A 183 0.82 9.13 20.06
CA PRO A 183 2.04 9.70 19.49
C PRO A 183 2.60 8.87 18.34
N ALA A 184 2.44 7.53 18.38
CA ALA A 184 2.88 6.63 17.34
C ALA A 184 2.11 6.82 16.03
N LEU A 185 0.78 6.92 16.09
CA LEU A 185 -0.04 7.15 14.90
C LEU A 185 0.18 8.55 14.32
N LYS A 186 0.30 9.59 15.17
CA LYS A 186 0.64 10.95 14.72
C LYS A 186 1.98 11.00 14.00
N ARG A 187 2.97 10.26 14.51
CA ARG A 187 4.26 10.10 13.85
C ARG A 187 4.11 9.42 12.50
N PHE A 188 3.39 8.30 12.44
CA PHE A 188 3.13 7.61 11.18
C PHE A 188 2.49 8.54 10.15
N GLN A 189 1.46 9.30 10.53
CA GLN A 189 0.83 10.29 9.66
C GLN A 189 1.82 11.35 9.16
N ALA A 190 2.61 11.93 10.06
CA ALA A 190 3.62 12.93 9.69
C ALA A 190 4.66 12.37 8.72
N ASN A 191 5.08 11.11 8.90
CA ASN A 191 5.99 10.46 7.97
C ASN A 191 5.30 10.04 6.66
N LEU A 192 4.02 9.68 6.69
CA LEU A 192 3.24 9.39 5.49
C LEU A 192 3.13 10.64 4.60
N GLU A 193 2.90 11.80 5.21
CA GLU A 193 2.90 13.10 4.54
C GLU A 193 4.28 13.44 3.97
N ARG A 194 5.33 13.36 4.79
CA ARG A 194 6.72 13.62 4.37
C ARG A 194 7.16 12.73 3.22
N PHE A 195 6.78 11.46 3.26
CA PHE A 195 7.06 10.51 2.18
C PHE A 195 6.45 10.97 0.86
N GLY A 196 5.17 11.36 0.87
CA GLY A 196 4.49 11.87 -0.32
C GLY A 196 5.04 13.22 -0.78
N SER A 197 5.43 14.10 0.13
CA SER A 197 5.96 15.43 -0.20
C SER A 197 7.45 15.42 -0.59
N GLY A 198 8.12 14.27 -0.53
CA GLY A 198 9.56 14.16 -0.80
C GLY A 198 10.44 14.79 0.28
N GLU A 199 9.89 15.01 1.48
CA GLU A 199 10.63 15.56 2.61
C GLU A 199 11.46 14.48 3.32
N ALA A 200 12.48 14.92 4.06
CA ALA A 200 13.25 14.04 4.92
C ALA A 200 12.35 13.38 5.98
N ALA A 201 12.55 12.08 6.17
CA ALA A 201 11.83 11.30 7.16
C ALA A 201 12.15 11.75 8.58
N LEU A 202 11.14 11.73 9.46
CA LEU A 202 11.39 11.74 10.89
C LEU A 202 11.92 10.34 11.25
N LYS A 203 13.13 10.26 11.80
CA LYS A 203 13.72 9.02 12.33
C LYS A 203 13.48 8.87 13.83
N LEU A 204 13.29 7.64 14.30
CA LEU A 204 13.22 7.38 15.75
C LEU A 204 14.57 7.73 16.38
N ALA A 205 14.56 8.19 17.63
CA ALA A 205 15.80 8.54 18.35
C ALA A 205 16.79 7.36 18.41
N GLY A 206 16.29 6.13 18.50
CA GLY A 206 17.11 4.91 18.49
C GLY A 206 17.60 4.46 17.11
N GLY A 207 17.30 5.20 16.03
CA GLY A 207 17.79 4.90 14.67
C GLY A 207 17.30 3.57 14.09
N ALA A 208 16.25 2.98 14.66
CA ALA A 208 15.74 1.68 14.23
C ALA A 208 15.25 1.71 12.78
N THR A 209 15.68 0.71 12.02
CA THR A 209 15.29 0.45 10.63
C THR A 209 14.41 -0.79 10.54
N LEU A 210 13.73 -0.98 9.41
CA LEU A 210 12.91 -2.18 9.19
C LEU A 210 13.74 -3.48 9.30
N ALA A 211 15.00 -3.44 8.88
CA ALA A 211 15.93 -4.57 9.04
C ALA A 211 16.23 -4.85 10.53
N SER A 212 16.46 -3.80 11.33
CA SER A 212 16.77 -3.95 12.76
C SER A 212 15.61 -4.56 13.57
N THR A 213 14.35 -4.27 13.18
CA THR A 213 13.17 -4.81 13.87
C THR A 213 12.90 -6.27 13.57
N ARG A 214 13.54 -6.82 12.54
CA ARG A 214 13.38 -8.21 12.07
C ARG A 214 14.51 -9.13 12.51
N GLY A 215 15.42 -8.64 13.37
CA GLY A 215 16.62 -9.40 13.78
C GLY A 215 17.66 -9.54 12.66
N GLY A 216 17.66 -8.62 11.69
CA GLY A 216 18.48 -8.65 10.47
C GLY A 216 19.96 -8.36 10.73
N GLY A 217 20.68 -9.37 11.21
CA GLY A 217 22.15 -9.44 11.20
C GLY A 217 22.70 -10.86 11.08
N GLY A 218 21.84 -11.89 11.08
CA GLY A 218 22.23 -13.29 10.95
C GLY A 218 22.43 -13.75 9.50
N ALA A 219 23.12 -14.88 9.33
CA ALA A 219 23.30 -15.54 8.04
C ALA A 219 21.94 -15.82 7.36
N TYR A 220 21.93 -15.80 6.03
CA TYR A 220 20.74 -16.13 5.25
C TYR A 220 20.25 -17.55 5.57
N VAL A 221 18.99 -17.66 6.02
CA VAL A 221 18.31 -18.94 6.23
C VAL A 221 17.39 -19.18 5.04
N PRO A 222 17.59 -20.25 4.24
CA PRO A 222 16.70 -20.58 3.14
C PRO A 222 15.26 -20.77 3.61
N SER A 223 14.31 -20.26 2.84
CA SER A 223 12.89 -20.51 3.03
C SER A 223 12.42 -21.72 2.23
N ASP A 224 11.31 -22.33 2.63
CA ASP A 224 10.44 -23.17 1.81
C ASP A 224 9.83 -22.33 0.67
N TYR A 225 10.61 -22.18 -0.39
CA TYR A 225 10.19 -21.46 -1.59
C TYR A 225 9.00 -22.13 -2.27
N GLY A 226 8.75 -23.42 -2.05
CA GLY A 226 7.58 -24.10 -2.60
C GLY A 226 6.28 -23.53 -2.02
N LYS A 227 6.20 -23.45 -0.70
CA LYS A 227 5.05 -22.82 -0.02
C LYS A 227 4.90 -21.35 -0.36
N MET A 228 6.01 -20.60 -0.39
CA MET A 228 5.97 -19.17 -0.71
C MET A 228 5.47 -18.94 -2.15
N VAL A 229 6.01 -19.67 -3.13
CA VAL A 229 5.58 -19.54 -4.53
C VAL A 229 4.14 -20.01 -4.71
N ASP A 230 3.72 -21.07 -4.01
CA ASP A 230 2.33 -21.55 -4.05
C ASP A 230 1.34 -20.49 -3.58
N ALA A 231 1.64 -19.83 -2.45
CA ALA A 231 0.84 -18.72 -1.94
C ALA A 231 0.81 -17.55 -2.94
N LEU A 232 1.96 -17.17 -3.50
CA LEU A 232 2.08 -16.08 -4.45
C LEU A 232 1.23 -16.30 -5.72
N ILE A 233 1.30 -17.51 -6.29
CA ILE A 233 0.48 -17.87 -7.45
C ILE A 233 -0.99 -17.91 -7.05
N GLY A 234 -1.33 -18.53 -5.92
CA GLY A 234 -2.71 -18.64 -5.44
C GLY A 234 -3.39 -17.28 -5.30
N GLU A 235 -2.68 -16.30 -4.74
CA GLU A 235 -3.20 -14.94 -4.62
C GLU A 235 -3.33 -14.26 -5.99
N ASN A 236 -2.32 -14.38 -6.85
CA ASN A 236 -2.39 -13.82 -8.20
C ASN A 236 -3.52 -14.43 -9.05
N ALA A 237 -3.76 -15.73 -8.88
CA ALA A 237 -4.72 -16.51 -9.65
C ALA A 237 -6.18 -16.19 -9.34
N ARG A 238 -6.48 -15.49 -8.24
CA ARG A 238 -7.82 -14.96 -7.96
C ARG A 238 -8.32 -14.05 -9.09
N GLY A 239 -7.41 -13.40 -9.81
CA GLY A 239 -7.73 -12.55 -10.95
C GLY A 239 -7.88 -13.29 -12.29
N TRP A 240 -7.57 -14.59 -12.38
CA TRP A 240 -7.58 -15.31 -13.65
C TRP A 240 -9.02 -15.61 -14.11
N MET A 241 -9.33 -15.27 -15.37
CA MET A 241 -10.69 -15.42 -15.91
C MET A 241 -11.01 -16.85 -16.37
N PHE A 242 -10.08 -17.51 -17.06
CA PHE A 242 -10.31 -18.80 -17.72
C PHE A 242 -9.53 -19.95 -17.10
N ASN A 243 -8.42 -19.64 -16.44
CA ASN A 243 -7.53 -20.61 -15.82
C ASN A 243 -7.81 -20.64 -14.33
N ARG A 244 -8.01 -21.84 -13.75
CA ARG A 244 -8.10 -22.00 -12.30
C ARG A 244 -6.85 -22.65 -11.75
N TYR A 245 -6.12 -21.92 -10.94
CA TYR A 245 -4.96 -22.47 -10.24
C TYR A 245 -5.33 -23.65 -9.34
N LEU A 246 -4.46 -24.66 -9.25
CA LEU A 246 -4.57 -25.75 -8.28
C LEU A 246 -3.63 -25.46 -7.09
N PRO A 247 -4.15 -25.10 -5.91
CA PRO A 247 -3.32 -24.91 -4.71
C PRO A 247 -2.53 -26.17 -4.33
N GLY A 248 -1.32 -25.98 -3.80
CA GLY A 248 -0.40 -27.07 -3.46
C GLY A 248 0.24 -27.77 -4.66
N SER A 249 0.04 -27.29 -5.88
CA SER A 249 0.57 -27.94 -7.10
C SER A 249 1.98 -27.47 -7.49
N VAL A 250 2.56 -26.54 -6.73
CA VAL A 250 3.92 -26.05 -6.99
C VAL A 250 4.94 -27.19 -6.87
N SER A 251 5.79 -27.29 -7.89
CA SER A 251 6.82 -28.32 -7.98
C SER A 251 8.05 -27.79 -8.73
N ASN A 252 9.15 -28.55 -8.70
CA ASN A 252 10.40 -28.20 -9.40
C ASN A 252 10.89 -26.78 -9.09
N VAL A 253 10.89 -26.44 -7.81
CA VAL A 253 11.32 -25.12 -7.33
C VAL A 253 12.84 -25.06 -7.33
N LEU A 254 13.38 -24.17 -8.15
CA LEU A 254 14.81 -24.03 -8.39
C LEU A 254 15.21 -22.59 -8.15
N VAL A 255 16.17 -22.36 -7.26
CA VAL A 255 16.85 -21.07 -7.17
C VAL A 255 17.82 -20.97 -8.34
N THR A 256 17.45 -20.21 -9.36
CA THR A 256 18.21 -20.12 -10.61
C THR A 256 19.37 -19.13 -10.50
N GLN A 257 19.26 -18.13 -9.63
CA GLN A 257 20.31 -17.14 -9.40
C GLN A 257 20.35 -16.71 -7.94
N LYS A 258 21.54 -16.34 -7.45
CA LYS A 258 21.79 -15.83 -6.10
C LYS A 258 22.64 -14.57 -6.13
N ASP A 259 22.53 -13.75 -5.09
CA ASP A 259 23.44 -12.63 -4.83
C ASP A 259 24.71 -13.07 -4.08
N ALA A 260 25.61 -12.11 -3.86
CA ALA A 260 26.87 -12.34 -3.13
C ALA A 260 26.67 -12.79 -1.66
N SER A 261 25.48 -12.58 -1.10
CA SER A 261 25.11 -13.00 0.26
C SER A 261 24.37 -14.35 0.28
N GLY A 262 24.26 -15.03 -0.87
CA GLY A 262 23.59 -16.33 -1.00
C GLY A 262 22.06 -16.26 -1.06
N ARG A 263 21.48 -15.05 -1.09
CA ARG A 263 20.03 -14.83 -1.21
C ARG A 263 19.58 -15.04 -2.66
N PRO A 264 18.36 -15.54 -2.90
CA PRO A 264 17.86 -15.69 -4.25
C PRO A 264 17.72 -14.32 -4.94
N THR A 265 18.15 -14.25 -6.19
CA THR A 265 17.82 -13.15 -7.12
C THR A 265 16.78 -13.59 -8.16
N ASN A 266 16.67 -14.90 -8.41
CA ASN A 266 15.66 -15.48 -9.27
C ASN A 266 15.31 -16.92 -8.84
N ILE A 267 14.02 -17.26 -8.87
CA ILE A 267 13.49 -18.59 -8.60
C ILE A 267 12.57 -19.00 -9.75
N SER A 268 12.72 -20.23 -10.23
CA SER A 268 11.78 -20.84 -11.17
C SER A 268 10.97 -21.93 -10.47
N ALA A 269 9.69 -22.05 -10.78
CA ALA A 269 8.85 -23.13 -10.32
C ALA A 269 7.85 -23.55 -11.40
N ARG A 270 7.34 -24.78 -11.29
CA ARG A 270 6.20 -25.28 -12.06
C ARG A 270 4.95 -25.33 -11.20
N TYR A 271 3.79 -25.20 -11.83
CA TYR A 271 2.50 -25.33 -11.18
C TYR A 271 1.47 -25.95 -12.10
N ARG A 272 0.30 -26.30 -11.56
CA ARG A 272 -0.83 -26.85 -12.34
C ARG A 272 -2.01 -25.91 -12.30
N PHE A 273 -2.75 -25.85 -13.40
CA PHE A 273 -4.00 -25.11 -13.49
C PHE A 273 -5.01 -25.88 -14.33
N ASN A 274 -6.30 -25.66 -14.08
CA ASN A 274 -7.39 -26.22 -14.86
C ASN A 274 -7.82 -25.18 -15.91
N GLN A 275 -7.82 -25.61 -17.18
CA GLN A 275 -8.35 -24.86 -18.30
C GLN A 275 -9.42 -25.72 -18.97
N MET A 276 -10.68 -25.29 -18.88
CA MET A 276 -11.83 -25.98 -19.51
C MET A 276 -11.93 -27.49 -19.18
N GLY A 277 -11.63 -27.87 -17.94
CA GLY A 277 -11.70 -29.26 -17.47
C GLY A 277 -10.42 -30.07 -17.69
N GLN A 278 -9.42 -29.52 -18.36
CA GLN A 278 -8.12 -30.17 -18.56
C GLN A 278 -7.07 -29.60 -17.62
N ILE A 279 -6.31 -30.46 -16.96
CA ILE A 279 -5.20 -30.04 -16.10
C ILE A 279 -3.97 -29.79 -16.96
N GLN A 280 -3.51 -28.55 -16.97
CA GLN A 280 -2.32 -28.10 -17.67
C GLN A 280 -1.19 -27.81 -16.69
N ASN A 281 0.04 -27.78 -17.21
CA ASN A 281 1.22 -27.37 -16.46
C ASN A 281 1.63 -25.95 -16.88
N GLY A 282 1.91 -25.10 -15.91
CA GLY A 282 2.49 -23.79 -16.09
C GLY A 282 3.86 -23.68 -15.41
N SER A 283 4.55 -22.57 -15.67
CA SER A 283 5.75 -22.20 -14.94
C SER A 283 5.71 -20.73 -14.56
N VAL A 284 6.35 -20.40 -13.44
CA VAL A 284 6.54 -19.03 -12.99
C VAL A 284 8.01 -18.79 -12.69
N GLN A 285 8.48 -17.60 -13.03
CA GLN A 285 9.74 -17.06 -12.54
C GLN A 285 9.46 -15.95 -11.55
N VAL A 286 10.08 -16.00 -10.38
CA VAL A 286 9.97 -14.98 -9.34
C VAL A 286 11.31 -14.27 -9.24
N ALA A 287 11.33 -13.00 -9.60
CA ALA A 287 12.50 -12.15 -9.48
C ALA A 287 12.55 -11.53 -8.09
N PHE A 288 13.76 -11.43 -7.55
CA PHE A 288 14.03 -10.86 -6.23
C PHE A 288 14.93 -9.63 -6.34
N ARG A 289 14.75 -8.69 -5.42
CA ARG A 289 15.64 -7.55 -5.20
C ARG A 289 15.90 -7.42 -3.71
N ASP A 290 17.18 -7.33 -3.34
CA ASP A 290 17.63 -7.28 -1.94
C ASP A 290 17.06 -8.42 -1.08
N GLY A 291 16.93 -9.61 -1.69
CA GLY A 291 16.38 -10.79 -1.04
C GLY A 291 14.86 -10.77 -0.88
N ARG A 292 14.10 -9.94 -1.60
CA ARG A 292 12.63 -9.88 -1.54
C ARG A 292 11.98 -10.10 -2.91
N PRO A 293 10.88 -10.87 -3.03
CA PRO A 293 10.11 -10.98 -4.27
C PRO A 293 9.63 -9.61 -4.76
N VAL A 294 9.88 -9.28 -6.04
CA VAL A 294 9.45 -8.01 -6.66
C VAL A 294 8.59 -8.18 -7.91
N CYS A 295 8.77 -9.28 -8.64
CA CYS A 295 8.01 -9.57 -9.87
C CYS A 295 7.82 -11.06 -10.05
N MET A 296 6.65 -11.44 -10.55
CA MET A 296 6.34 -12.78 -11.03
C MET A 296 6.09 -12.73 -12.54
N TYR A 297 6.72 -13.64 -13.27
CA TYR A 297 6.60 -13.79 -14.71
C TYR A 297 6.06 -15.18 -15.01
N PHE A 298 4.80 -15.23 -15.45
CA PHE A 298 4.13 -16.48 -15.79
C PHE A 298 4.49 -16.92 -17.22
N PHE A 299 4.41 -18.22 -17.49
CA PHE A 299 4.82 -18.80 -18.77
C PHE A 299 4.07 -18.22 -19.98
N ASP A 300 2.83 -17.78 -19.78
CA ASP A 300 1.90 -17.17 -20.72
C ASP A 300 2.04 -15.63 -20.80
N ALA A 301 2.79 -15.03 -19.88
CA ALA A 301 3.01 -13.58 -19.79
C ALA A 301 4.44 -13.26 -19.35
N ARG A 302 5.44 -13.81 -20.06
CA ARG A 302 6.86 -13.79 -19.65
C ARG A 302 7.48 -12.40 -19.59
N SER A 303 6.98 -11.45 -20.37
CA SER A 303 7.45 -10.06 -20.39
C SER A 303 6.71 -9.14 -19.43
N THR A 304 5.65 -9.64 -18.77
CA THR A 304 4.78 -8.81 -17.94
C THR A 304 5.06 -9.09 -16.47
N CYS A 305 5.62 -8.12 -15.75
CA CYS A 305 5.79 -8.22 -14.30
C CYS A 305 4.43 -8.20 -13.60
N ARG A 306 4.06 -9.31 -12.99
CA ARG A 306 2.95 -9.38 -12.01
C ARG A 306 3.53 -9.12 -10.62
N VAL A 307 3.08 -8.05 -9.97
CA VAL A 307 3.59 -7.68 -8.64
C VAL A 307 3.09 -8.69 -7.59
N PRO A 308 3.99 -9.23 -6.76
CA PRO A 308 3.64 -10.08 -5.62
C PRO A 308 2.67 -9.42 -4.64
N SER A 309 1.84 -10.23 -3.96
CA SER A 309 0.96 -9.72 -2.90
C SER A 309 1.78 -9.17 -1.72
N PRO A 310 1.55 -7.92 -1.27
CA PRO A 310 2.29 -7.33 -0.16
C PRO A 310 2.24 -8.17 1.12
N GLY A 311 1.09 -8.77 1.44
CA GLY A 311 0.92 -9.62 2.61
C GLY A 311 1.81 -10.86 2.57
N ILE A 312 1.93 -11.51 1.41
CA ILE A 312 2.79 -12.68 1.23
C ILE A 312 4.28 -12.30 1.31
N VAL A 313 4.66 -11.17 0.71
CA VAL A 313 6.04 -10.68 0.80
C VAL A 313 6.37 -10.31 2.26
N THR A 314 5.44 -9.68 2.99
CA THR A 314 5.57 -9.40 4.43
C THR A 314 5.74 -10.69 5.25
N ALA A 315 4.92 -11.72 5.01
CA ALA A 315 5.03 -13.02 5.67
C ALA A 315 6.40 -13.67 5.40
N TYR A 316 6.88 -13.60 4.17
CA TYR A 316 8.22 -14.04 3.79
C TYR A 316 9.33 -13.30 4.53
N GLU A 317 9.25 -11.98 4.62
CA GLU A 317 10.24 -11.16 5.34
C GLU A 317 10.28 -11.43 6.84
N LYS A 318 9.18 -11.90 7.43
CA LYS A 318 9.10 -12.35 8.82
C LYS A 318 9.61 -13.78 9.02
N GLY A 319 9.89 -14.51 7.94
CA GLY A 319 10.32 -15.90 8.00
C GLY A 319 9.18 -16.91 8.20
N GLU A 320 7.93 -16.56 7.87
CA GLU A 320 6.79 -17.47 8.00
C GLU A 320 6.85 -18.66 7.01
N TYR A 321 7.72 -18.58 6.00
CA TYR A 321 8.02 -19.66 5.06
C TYR A 321 9.37 -20.33 5.38
N ARG A 322 9.87 -20.30 6.61
CA ARG A 322 11.07 -21.08 7.01
C ARG A 322 10.72 -22.53 7.36
#